data_AF-X0R486-F1
#
_entry.id   AF-X0R486-F1
#
_cell.length_a   1.000
_cell.length_b   1.000
_cell.length_c   1.000
_cell.angle_alpha   90.00
_cell.angle_beta   90.00
_cell.angle_gamma   90.00
#
_symmetry.space_group_name_H-M   'P 1'
#
loop_
_entity.id
_entity.type
_entity.pdbx_description
1 polymer ?
#
loop_
_entity_poly.entity_id
_entity_poly.type
_entity_poly.pdbx_seq_one_letter_code
_entity_poly.pdbx_strand_id
1 'polypeptide(L)'
;MKLLPLLPLALAAIFVMPQANAADIKQNNINTCVNGAVKYKVADKGDATKLCNCTIGVRSNMTIGQMWEIESYAQDKKDPSGLPYVKKMQKDLQQCTVGLDLKQPQKPA
;
A
#
# COMPACT_ATOMS: atom_id res chain seq x y z
N MET A 1 5.21 -35.12 -57.39
CA MET A 1 3.94 -34.43 -57.08
C MET A 1 3.79 -34.41 -55.56
N LYS A 2 3.56 -33.21 -55.00
CA LYS A 2 3.63 -32.87 -53.58
C LYS A 2 2.45 -33.49 -52.80
N LEU A 3 2.74 -34.33 -51.81
CA LEU A 3 1.81 -34.61 -50.71
C LEU A 3 1.98 -33.51 -49.66
N LEU A 4 1.08 -32.53 -49.63
CA LEU A 4 0.89 -31.69 -48.45
C LEU A 4 0.04 -32.47 -47.44
N PRO A 5 0.45 -32.59 -46.17
CA PRO A 5 -0.43 -33.09 -45.13
C PRO A 5 -1.47 -32.00 -44.82
N LEU A 6 -2.73 -32.42 -44.78
CA LEU A 6 -3.84 -31.63 -44.26
C LEU A 6 -3.56 -31.35 -42.77
N LEU A 7 -3.05 -30.17 -42.45
CA LEU A 7 -3.11 -29.64 -41.09
C LEU A 7 -4.58 -29.33 -40.77
N PRO A 8 -5.17 -29.88 -39.70
CA PRO A 8 -6.46 -29.40 -39.25
C PRO A 8 -6.30 -27.97 -38.74
N LEU A 9 -6.93 -27.03 -39.46
CA LEU A 9 -7.15 -25.62 -39.08
C LEU A 9 -8.06 -25.53 -37.84
N ALA A 10 -7.63 -26.10 -36.71
CA ALA A 10 -8.42 -26.17 -35.50
C ALA A 10 -7.57 -25.82 -34.26
N LEU A 11 -6.86 -24.69 -34.29
CA LEU A 11 -6.33 -24.04 -33.09
C LEU A 11 -6.32 -22.51 -33.28
N ALA A 12 -7.52 -21.93 -33.32
CA ALA A 12 -7.69 -20.51 -33.04
C ALA A 12 -8.76 -20.34 -31.95
N ALA A 13 -8.63 -21.12 -30.87
CA ALA A 13 -9.16 -20.65 -29.59
C ALA A 13 -8.24 -19.52 -29.17
N ILE A 14 -8.62 -18.30 -29.54
CA ILE A 14 -8.06 -17.09 -28.94
C ILE A 14 -8.44 -17.21 -27.46
N PHE A 15 -7.53 -17.71 -26.64
CA PHE A 15 -7.66 -17.57 -25.19
C PHE A 15 -7.70 -16.06 -24.95
N VAL A 16 -8.90 -15.52 -24.72
CA VAL A 16 -9.06 -14.22 -24.12
C VAL A 16 -8.55 -14.39 -22.70
N MET A 17 -7.22 -14.36 -22.54
CA MET A 17 -6.60 -14.30 -21.24
C MET A 17 -7.19 -13.05 -20.58
N PRO A 18 -7.84 -13.17 -19.41
CA PRO A 18 -8.29 -12.00 -18.70
C PRO A 18 -7.10 -11.06 -18.60
N GLN A 19 -7.26 -9.81 -19.06
CA GLN A 19 -6.22 -8.82 -18.84
C GLN A 19 -5.96 -8.83 -17.33
N ALA A 20 -4.72 -9.15 -16.94
CA ALA A 20 -4.28 -9.14 -15.56
C ALA A 20 -4.22 -7.68 -15.10
N ASN A 21 -5.39 -7.10 -14.85
CA ASN A 21 -5.53 -5.82 -14.17
C ASN A 21 -5.05 -6.09 -12.74
N ALA A 22 -3.76 -5.87 -12.50
CA ALA A 22 -3.19 -6.01 -11.17
C ALA A 22 -3.82 -4.96 -10.25
N ALA A 23 -4.22 -5.38 -9.06
CA ALA A 23 -4.74 -4.45 -8.07
C ALA A 23 -3.62 -3.48 -7.63
N ASP A 24 -3.90 -2.18 -7.63
CA ASP A 24 -3.01 -1.19 -7.03
C ASP A 24 -3.18 -1.23 -5.51
N ILE A 25 -2.39 -2.10 -4.87
CA ILE A 25 -2.40 -2.27 -3.41
C ILE A 25 -2.04 -0.96 -2.70
N LYS A 26 -1.16 -0.14 -3.26
CA LYS A 26 -0.78 1.15 -2.66
C LYS A 26 -1.97 2.10 -2.65
N GLN A 27 -2.65 2.25 -3.78
CA GLN A 27 -3.83 3.09 -3.88
C GLN A 27 -4.99 2.57 -3.02
N ASN A 28 -5.17 1.24 -2.93
CA ASN A 28 -6.17 0.64 -2.04
C ASN A 28 -5.91 0.94 -0.57
N ASN A 29 -4.65 0.91 -0.13
CA ASN A 29 -4.27 1.30 1.23
C ASN A 29 -4.50 2.80 1.48
N ILE A 30 -4.18 3.66 0.51
CA ILE A 30 -4.48 5.10 0.59
C ILE A 30 -5.99 5.31 0.76
N ASN A 31 -6.81 4.71 -0.11
CA ASN A 31 -8.26 4.83 -0.07
C ASN A 31 -8.84 4.34 1.27
N THR A 32 -8.34 3.22 1.77
CA THR A 32 -8.76 2.66 3.08
C THR A 32 -8.42 3.63 4.21
N CYS A 33 -7.21 4.20 4.20
CA CYS A 33 -6.80 5.21 5.17
C CYS A 33 -7.68 6.46 5.10
N VAL A 34 -7.96 6.99 3.91
CA VAL A 34 -8.81 8.18 3.73
C VAL A 34 -10.22 7.93 4.24
N ASN A 35 -10.80 6.78 3.86
CA ASN A 35 -12.14 6.40 4.31
C ASN A 35 -12.20 6.28 5.83
N GLY A 36 -11.19 5.70 6.46
CA GLY A 36 -11.06 5.66 7.92
C GLY A 36 -10.97 7.05 8.53
N ALA A 37 -10.02 7.87 8.09
CA ALA A 37 -9.80 9.21 8.63
C ALA A 37 -11.05 10.09 8.54
N VAL A 38 -11.81 10.02 7.43
CA VAL A 38 -13.07 10.74 7.27
C VAL A 38 -14.18 10.13 8.14
N LYS A 39 -14.33 8.79 8.13
CA LYS A 39 -15.37 8.10 8.91
C LYS A 39 -15.27 8.37 10.41
N TYR A 40 -14.05 8.41 10.92
CA TYR A 40 -13.77 8.72 12.34
C TYR A 40 -13.56 10.22 12.58
N LYS A 41 -13.87 11.09 11.61
CA LYS A 41 -13.78 12.56 11.71
C LYS A 41 -12.39 13.06 12.18
N VAL A 42 -11.35 12.32 11.85
CA VAL A 42 -9.95 12.68 12.13
C VAL A 42 -9.54 13.88 11.29
N ALA A 43 -9.97 13.93 10.03
CA ALA A 43 -9.71 15.04 9.13
C ALA A 43 -10.84 15.14 8.10
N ASP A 44 -10.94 16.29 7.42
CA ASP A 44 -11.74 16.36 6.21
C ASP A 44 -11.13 15.51 5.09
N LYS A 45 -11.84 15.33 3.97
CA LYS A 45 -11.35 14.51 2.87
C LYS A 45 -10.03 15.01 2.27
N GLY A 46 -9.81 16.33 2.25
CA GLY A 46 -8.60 16.94 1.69
C GLY A 46 -7.38 16.64 2.54
N ASP A 47 -7.46 16.92 3.83
CA ASP A 47 -6.38 16.68 4.78
C ASP A 47 -6.17 15.18 5.04
N ALA A 48 -7.25 14.37 5.04
CA ALA A 48 -7.14 12.92 5.05
C ALA A 48 -6.36 12.40 3.83
N THR A 49 -6.61 12.94 2.64
CA THR A 49 -5.90 12.53 1.42
C THR A 49 -4.41 12.86 1.50
N LYS A 50 -4.05 14.07 1.97
CA LYS A 50 -2.65 14.47 2.19
C LYS A 50 -1.96 13.56 3.21
N LEU A 51 -2.60 13.35 4.37
CA LEU A 51 -2.08 12.50 5.45
C LEU A 51 -1.82 11.08 4.96
N CYS A 52 -2.80 10.47 4.29
CA CYS A 52 -2.75 9.08 3.86
C CYS A 52 -1.77 8.85 2.70
N ASN A 53 -1.71 9.79 1.74
CA ASN A 53 -0.69 9.74 0.68
C ASN A 53 0.73 9.78 1.25
N CYS A 54 0.99 10.67 2.20
CA CYS A 54 2.29 10.78 2.85
C CYS A 54 2.61 9.53 3.68
N THR A 55 1.70 9.12 4.56
CA THR A 55 1.90 7.99 5.48
C THR A 55 2.13 6.67 4.74
N ILE A 56 1.28 6.37 3.74
CA ILE A 56 1.44 5.16 2.92
C ILE A 56 2.67 5.27 2.02
N GLY A 57 2.99 6.47 1.52
CA GLY A 57 4.22 6.73 0.78
C GLY A 57 5.47 6.38 1.59
N VAL A 58 5.58 6.91 2.81
CA VAL A 58 6.70 6.62 3.72
C VAL A 58 6.81 5.13 4.02
N ARG A 59 5.69 4.47 4.35
CA ARG A 59 5.67 3.02 4.63
C ARG A 59 6.03 2.18 3.40
N SER A 60 5.61 2.59 2.21
CA SER A 60 5.89 1.87 0.96
C SER A 60 7.36 1.89 0.54
N ASN A 61 8.17 2.79 1.10
CA ASN A 61 9.60 2.87 0.84
C ASN A 61 10.43 1.93 1.73
N MET A 62 9.80 1.20 2.65
CA MET A 62 10.46 0.21 3.48
C MET A 62 10.91 -0.97 2.62
N THR A 63 12.17 -1.35 2.74
CA THR A 63 12.67 -2.57 2.11
C THR A 63 12.18 -3.80 2.87
N ILE A 64 12.09 -4.94 2.18
CA ILE A 64 11.73 -6.22 2.81
C ILE A 64 12.71 -6.58 3.94
N GLY A 65 14.01 -6.31 3.77
CA GLY A 65 15.02 -6.56 4.81
C GLY A 65 14.80 -5.73 6.08
N GLN A 66 14.42 -4.46 5.93
CA GLN A 66 14.06 -3.60 7.06
C GLN A 66 12.79 -4.08 7.78
N MET A 67 11.80 -4.57 7.02
CA MET A 67 10.59 -5.15 7.59
C MET A 67 10.92 -6.39 8.43
N TRP A 68 11.73 -7.32 7.91
CA TRP A 68 12.15 -8.51 8.66
C TRP A 68 12.97 -8.17 9.91
N GLU A 69 13.80 -7.13 9.87
CA GLU A 69 14.54 -6.68 11.04
C GLU A 69 13.59 -6.16 12.15
N ILE A 70 12.55 -5.38 11.81
CA ILE A 70 11.50 -5.00 12.77
C ILE A 70 10.81 -6.26 13.32
N GLU A 71 10.39 -7.17 12.45
CA GLU A 71 9.66 -8.37 12.86
C GLU A 71 10.51 -9.25 13.79
N SER A 72 11.81 -9.35 13.54
CA SER A 72 12.77 -10.06 14.40
C SER A 72 12.88 -9.40 15.78
N TYR A 73 12.95 -8.06 15.84
CA TYR A 73 12.93 -7.34 17.11
C TYR A 73 11.63 -7.59 17.89
N ALA A 74 10.49 -7.53 17.20
CA ALA A 74 9.19 -7.75 17.82
C ALA A 74 9.05 -9.18 18.37
N GLN A 75 9.54 -10.19 17.63
CA GLN A 75 9.57 -11.58 18.06
C GLN A 75 10.39 -11.78 19.33
N ASP A 76 11.50 -11.06 19.44
CA ASP A 76 12.37 -11.02 20.63
C ASP A 76 11.82 -10.12 21.76
N LYS A 77 10.64 -9.53 21.59
CA LYS A 77 10.03 -8.54 22.50
C LYS A 77 10.94 -7.32 22.75
N LYS A 78 11.79 -6.99 21.78
CA LYS A 78 12.64 -5.79 21.77
C LYS A 78 11.93 -4.65 21.07
N ASP A 79 12.20 -3.42 21.51
CA ASP A 79 11.67 -2.22 20.86
C ASP A 79 12.48 -1.91 19.57
N PRO A 80 11.87 -1.93 18.37
CA PRO A 80 12.55 -1.59 17.14
C PRO A 80 12.79 -0.09 16.98
N SER A 81 12.27 0.78 17.85
CA SER A 81 12.45 2.24 17.80
C SER A 81 13.92 2.68 17.83
N GLY A 82 14.81 1.82 18.33
CA GLY A 82 16.25 2.03 18.33
C GLY A 82 16.91 1.98 16.95
N LEU A 83 16.30 1.25 16.00
CA LEU A 83 16.87 1.00 14.67
C LEU A 83 16.99 2.31 13.86
N PRO A 84 18.12 2.57 13.18
CA PRO A 84 18.32 3.82 12.44
C PRO A 84 17.21 4.13 11.44
N TYR A 85 16.76 3.11 10.71
CA TYR A 85 15.70 3.28 9.72
C TYR A 85 14.34 3.57 10.38
N VAL A 86 14.04 2.97 11.53
CA VAL A 86 12.78 3.21 12.26
C VAL A 86 12.74 4.64 12.78
N LYS A 87 13.85 5.14 13.32
CA LYS A 87 14.00 6.55 13.72
C LYS A 87 13.75 7.50 12.55
N LYS A 88 14.34 7.20 11.39
CA LYS A 88 14.10 7.98 10.17
C LYS A 88 12.63 7.93 9.75
N MET A 89 12.05 6.73 9.69
CA MET A 89 10.64 6.52 9.34
C MET A 89 9.70 7.28 10.27
N GLN A 90 9.95 7.25 11.59
CA GLN A 90 9.18 8.02 12.57
C GLN A 90 9.26 9.53 12.30
N LYS A 91 10.46 10.05 12.00
CA LYS A 91 10.64 11.45 11.63
C LYS A 91 9.90 11.81 10.34
N ASP A 92 9.98 10.96 9.32
CA ASP A 92 9.28 11.18 8.05
C ASP A 92 7.75 11.15 8.25
N LEU A 93 7.24 10.23 9.08
CA LEU A 93 5.82 10.14 9.43
C LEU A 93 5.34 11.37 10.22
N GLN A 94 6.17 11.95 11.09
CA GLN A 94 5.83 13.20 11.78
C GLN A 94 5.67 14.37 10.79
N GLN A 95 6.43 14.39 9.68
CA GLN A 95 6.24 15.43 8.67
C GLN A 95 4.90 15.30 7.94
N CYS A 96 4.30 14.11 7.91
CA CYS A 96 3.01 13.89 7.27
C CYS A 96 1.83 14.61 7.94
N THR A 97 2.00 15.11 9.16
CA THR A 97 0.93 15.82 9.90
C THR A 97 1.07 17.34 9.85
N VAL A 98 2.20 17.85 9.38
CA VAL A 98 2.50 19.28 9.39
C VAL A 98 1.52 20.04 8.48
N GLY A 99 0.85 21.04 9.04
CA GLY A 99 -0.09 21.89 8.30
C GLY A 99 -1.45 21.24 8.01
N LEU A 100 -1.79 20.12 8.66
CA LEU A 100 -3.09 19.47 8.55
C LEU A 100 -3.97 19.74 9.77
N ASP A 101 -5.29 19.94 9.57
CA ASP A 101 -6.27 20.01 10.65
C ASP A 101 -6.67 18.60 11.10
N LEU A 102 -5.88 18.03 12.01
CA LEU A 102 -6.11 16.70 12.57
C LEU A 102 -6.82 16.76 13.92
N LYS A 103 -7.84 15.93 14.07
CA LYS A 103 -8.72 15.83 15.23
C LYS A 103 -8.59 14.45 15.86
N GLN A 104 -8.91 14.37 17.14
CA GLN A 104 -9.01 13.07 17.79
C GLN A 104 -10.13 12.24 17.13
N PRO A 105 -9.91 10.93 16.90
CA PRO A 105 -10.92 10.07 16.32
C PRO A 105 -12.21 10.09 17.12
N GLN A 106 -13.34 10.27 16.44
CA GLN A 106 -14.67 10.20 17.01
C GLN A 106 -15.31 8.86 16.66
N LYS A 107 -16.09 8.29 17.59
CA LYS A 107 -16.88 7.09 17.32
C LYS A 107 -17.77 7.36 16.09
N PRO A 108 -17.80 6.46 15.09
CA PRO A 108 -18.71 6.59 13.96
C PRO A 108 -20.15 6.67 14.46
N ALA A 109 -20.96 7.51 13.83
CA ALA A 109 -22.39 7.59 14.07
C ALA A 109 -23.09 6.26 13.71
#